data_AF-A0A1M4XNW3-F1
#
_entry.id   AF-A0A1M4XNW3-F1
#
_cell.length_a   1.000
_cell.length_b   1.000
_cell.length_c   1.000
_cell.angle_alpha   90.00
_cell.angle_beta   90.00
_cell.angle_gamma   90.00
#
_symmetry.space_group_name_H-M   'P 1'
#
loop_
_entity.id
_entity.type
_entity.pdbx_description
1 polymer ?
#
loop_
_entity_poly.entity_id
_entity_poly.type
_entity_poly.pdbx_seq_one_letter_code
_entity_poly.pdbx_strand_id
1 'polypeptide(L)'
;MLGVRLDEQLEQRLTALAKRMQRSKSYIAKEALKLYIEREETKEREKQIALARWESYQRSGEAISNDAVMELLDTWGTEQEKPCPEK
;
A
#
# COMPACT_ATOMS: atom_id res chain seq x y z
N MET A 1 28.14 7.79 -0.71
CA MET A 1 27.40 8.30 -1.89
C MET A 1 26.97 7.08 -2.70
N LEU A 2 25.67 6.88 -2.95
CA LEU A 2 25.18 5.73 -3.75
C LEU A 2 25.31 6.07 -5.24
N GLY A 3 26.08 5.28 -5.99
CA GLY A 3 26.17 5.38 -7.44
C GLY A 3 25.26 4.34 -8.09
N VAL A 4 24.29 4.79 -8.90
CA VAL A 4 23.37 3.91 -9.62
C VAL A 4 23.71 3.95 -11.10
N ARG A 5 23.91 2.78 -11.70
CA ARG A 5 24.06 2.67 -13.16
C ARG A 5 22.69 2.74 -13.79
N LEU A 6 22.50 3.69 -14.70
CA LEU A 6 21.30 3.83 -15.50
C LEU A 6 21.64 3.45 -16.93
N ASP A 7 20.74 2.72 -17.58
CA ASP A 7 20.81 2.54 -19.02
C ASP A 7 20.59 3.90 -19.73
N GLU A 8 20.97 3.95 -21.01
CA GLU A 8 20.93 5.19 -21.78
C GLU A 8 19.50 5.76 -21.89
N GLN A 9 18.49 4.90 -22.05
CA GLN A 9 17.11 5.32 -22.19
C GLN A 9 16.60 5.97 -20.89
N LEU A 10 16.90 5.37 -19.74
CA LEU A 10 16.51 5.87 -18.43
C LEU A 10 17.22 7.19 -18.10
N GLU A 11 18.51 7.30 -18.42
CA GLU A 11 19.29 8.53 -18.25
C GLU A 11 18.74 9.68 -19.10
N GLN A 12 18.36 9.41 -20.36
CA GLN A 12 17.72 10.40 -21.23
C GLN A 12 16.38 10.86 -20.66
N ARG A 13 15.53 9.93 -20.21
CA ARG A 13 14.23 10.24 -19.60
C ARG A 13 14.38 11.05 -18.30
N LEU A 14 15.32 10.68 -17.45
CA LEU A 14 15.63 11.39 -16.21
C LEU A 14 16.13 12.82 -16.50
N THR A 15 17.00 12.97 -17.50
CA THR A 15 17.49 14.28 -17.95
C THR A 15 16.36 15.17 -18.45
N ALA A 16 15.47 14.65 -19.29
CA ALA A 16 14.33 15.40 -19.81
C ALA A 16 13.36 15.81 -18.68
N LEU A 17 13.09 14.91 -17.74
CA LEU A 17 12.23 15.19 -16.59
C LEU A 17 12.83 16.25 -15.67
N ALA A 18 14.12 16.13 -15.35
CA ALA A 18 14.86 17.11 -14.55
C ALA A 18 14.81 18.52 -15.16
N LYS A 19 15.02 18.63 -16.49
CA LYS A 19 14.89 19.90 -17.22
C LYS A 19 13.48 20.47 -17.13
N ARG A 20 12.46 19.65 -17.39
CA ARG A 20 11.04 20.08 -17.36
C ARG A 20 10.62 20.57 -15.97
N MET A 21 11.09 19.91 -14.92
CA MET A 21 10.75 20.26 -13.53
C MET A 21 11.68 21.30 -12.91
N GLN A 22 12.73 21.74 -13.63
CA GLN A 22 13.78 22.64 -13.13
C GLN A 22 14.41 22.16 -11.81
N ARG A 23 14.69 20.85 -11.73
CA ARG A 23 15.33 20.21 -10.58
C ARG A 23 16.55 19.39 -11.02
N SER A 24 17.47 19.13 -10.10
CA SER A 24 18.62 18.27 -10.40
C SER A 24 18.20 16.80 -10.57
N LYS A 25 18.95 16.04 -11.38
CA LYS A 25 18.73 14.59 -11.55
C LYS A 25 18.75 13.86 -10.22
N SER A 26 19.69 14.22 -9.33
CA SER A 26 19.82 13.62 -8.00
C SER A 26 18.62 13.90 -7.11
N TYR A 27 17.98 15.07 -7.23
CA TYR A 27 16.73 15.37 -6.52
C TYR A 27 15.61 14.44 -7.00
N ILE A 28 15.40 14.33 -8.32
CA ILE A 28 14.37 13.47 -8.90
C ILE A 28 14.62 12.00 -8.53
N ALA A 29 15.87 11.53 -8.61
CA ALA A 29 16.23 10.17 -8.23
C ALA A 29 15.97 9.89 -6.75
N LYS A 30 16.27 10.86 -5.86
CA LYS A 30 15.97 10.75 -4.43
C LYS A 30 14.48 10.62 -4.17
N GLU A 31 13.66 11.46 -4.79
CA GLU A 31 12.20 11.39 -4.62
C GLU A 31 11.62 10.10 -5.19
N ALA A 32 12.10 9.64 -6.35
CA ALA A 32 11.71 8.35 -6.91
C ALA A 32 12.06 7.17 -5.98
N LEU A 33 13.24 7.20 -5.36
CA LEU A 33 13.65 6.18 -4.38
C LEU A 33 12.77 6.20 -3.13
N LYS A 34 12.43 7.37 -2.59
CA LYS A 34 11.50 7.47 -1.44
C LYS A 34 10.15 6.84 -1.77
N LEU A 35 9.54 7.24 -2.89
CA LEU A 35 8.25 6.72 -3.32
C LEU A 35 8.29 5.20 -3.53
N TYR A 36 9.39 4.68 -4.08
CA TYR A 36 9.56 3.24 -4.23
C TYR A 36 9.65 2.54 -2.87
N ILE A 37 10.48 3.04 -1.96
CA ILE A 37 10.67 2.47 -0.62
C ILE A 37 9.35 2.48 0.15
N GLU A 38 8.67 3.62 0.21
CA GLU A 38 7.36 3.74 0.88
C GLU A 38 6.35 2.74 0.33
N ARG A 39 6.30 2.56 -0.99
CA ARG A 39 5.43 1.57 -1.62
C ARG A 39 5.78 0.14 -1.23
N GLU A 40 7.06 -0.22 -1.23
CA GLU A 40 7.49 -1.57 -0.84
C GLU A 40 7.28 -1.83 0.66
N GLU A 41 7.48 -0.83 1.52
CA GLU A 41 7.21 -0.92 2.95
C GLU A 41 5.71 -1.08 3.24
N THR A 42 4.83 -0.37 2.54
CA THR A 42 3.38 -0.55 2.66
C THR A 42 2.96 -1.96 2.24
N LYS A 43 3.46 -2.47 1.10
CA LYS A 43 3.16 -3.83 0.65
C LYS A 43 3.61 -4.88 1.67
N GLU A 44 4.82 -4.74 2.20
CA GLU A 44 5.32 -5.72 3.18
C GLU A 44 4.50 -5.64 4.48
N ARG A 45 4.14 -4.44 4.95
CA ARG A 45 3.25 -4.28 6.11
C ARG A 45 1.90 -4.96 5.90
N GLU A 46 1.24 -4.72 4.76
CA GLU A 46 -0.04 -5.34 4.42
C GLU A 46 0.07 -6.86 4.37
N LYS A 47 1.14 -7.38 3.76
CA LYS A 47 1.43 -8.81 3.71
C LYS A 47 1.60 -9.40 5.11
N GLN A 48 2.35 -8.75 5.99
CA GLN A 48 2.53 -9.22 7.37
C GLN A 48 1.21 -9.19 8.16
N ILE A 49 0.38 -8.17 7.98
CA ILE A 49 -0.97 -8.12 8.57
C ILE A 49 -1.84 -9.28 8.05
N ALA A 50 -1.82 -9.55 6.74
CA ALA A 50 -2.59 -10.63 6.15
C ALA A 50 -2.14 -12.01 6.66
N LEU A 51 -0.83 -12.25 6.75
CA LEU A 51 -0.26 -13.48 7.30
C LEU A 51 -0.63 -13.67 8.77
N ALA A 52 -0.49 -12.63 9.60
CA ALA A 52 -0.87 -12.71 11.01
C ALA A 52 -2.36 -13.00 11.19
N ARG A 53 -3.23 -12.39 10.39
CA ARG A 53 -4.68 -12.68 10.38
C ARG A 53 -4.96 -14.11 9.97
N TRP A 54 -4.26 -14.61 8.95
CA TRP A 54 -4.38 -15.99 8.49
C TRP A 54 -3.96 -16.99 9.54
N GLU A 55 -2.80 -16.80 10.18
CA GLU A 55 -2.33 -17.66 11.27
C GLU A 55 -3.27 -17.66 12.47
N SER A 56 -3.85 -16.50 12.82
CA SER A 56 -4.86 -16.41 13.87
C SER A 56 -6.09 -17.27 13.53
N TYR A 57 -6.61 -17.14 12.31
CA TYR A 57 -7.76 -17.92 11.85
C TYR A 57 -7.45 -19.43 11.80
N GLN A 58 -6.26 -19.83 11.31
CA GLN A 58 -5.87 -21.24 11.30
C GLN A 58 -5.82 -21.85 12.71
N ARG A 59 -5.55 -21.03 13.73
CA ARG A 59 -5.44 -21.47 15.13
C ARG A 59 -6.79 -21.48 15.86
N SER A 60 -7.60 -20.44 15.73
CA SER A 60 -8.85 -20.31 16.48
C SER A 60 -10.09 -20.74 15.68
N GLY A 61 -10.03 -20.68 14.35
CA GLY A 61 -11.21 -20.83 13.48
C GLY A 61 -12.18 -19.65 13.56
N GLU A 62 -11.89 -18.63 14.36
CA GLU A 62 -12.77 -17.48 14.57
C GLU A 62 -12.79 -16.57 13.35
N ALA A 63 -13.98 -16.40 12.80
CA ALA A 63 -14.26 -15.50 11.70
C ALA A 63 -15.66 -14.91 11.89
N ILE A 64 -15.82 -13.70 11.39
CA ILE A 64 -17.14 -13.07 11.29
C ILE A 64 -17.90 -13.77 10.17
N SER A 65 -19.14 -14.19 10.42
CA SER A 65 -19.98 -14.80 9.38
C SER A 65 -20.33 -13.78 8.29
N ASN A 66 -20.46 -14.26 7.06
CA ASN A 66 -20.89 -13.42 5.94
C ASN A 66 -22.24 -12.76 6.22
N ASP A 67 -23.18 -13.50 6.81
CA ASP A 67 -24.54 -13.00 7.09
C ASP A 67 -24.51 -11.82 8.07
N ALA A 68 -23.69 -11.89 9.12
CA ALA A 68 -23.54 -10.79 10.07
C ALA A 68 -22.93 -9.53 9.41
N VAL A 69 -21.99 -9.71 8.46
CA VAL A 69 -21.43 -8.61 7.67
C VAL A 69 -22.47 -8.02 6.72
N MET A 70 -23.27 -8.87 6.05
CA MET A 70 -24.30 -8.41 5.13
C MET A 70 -25.40 -7.64 5.86
N GLU A 71 -25.83 -8.10 7.03
CA GLU A 71 -26.80 -7.38 7.86
C GLU A 71 -26.31 -5.96 8.25
N LEU A 72 -25.01 -5.81 8.54
CA LEU A 72 -24.40 -4.50 8.73
C LEU A 72 -24.46 -3.68 7.44
N LEU A 73 -23.95 -4.23 6.33
CA LEU A 73 -23.85 -3.52 5.05
C LEU A 73 -25.21 -3.05 4.52
N ASP A 74 -26.27 -3.81 4.75
CA ASP A 74 -27.64 -3.46 4.34
C ASP A 74 -28.19 -2.23 5.08
N THR A 75 -27.70 -1.97 6.30
CA THR A 75 -28.12 -0.83 7.13
C THR A 75 -27.08 0.29 7.17
N TRP A 76 -25.91 0.08 6.57
CA TRP A 76 -24.78 0.99 6.66
C TRP A 76 -25.08 2.35 6.01
N GLY A 77 -24.83 3.44 6.74
CA GLY A 77 -25.14 4.80 6.27
C GLY A 77 -26.61 5.19 6.37
N THR A 78 -27.44 4.39 7.04
CA THR A 78 -28.85 4.72 7.35
C THR A 78 -29.00 5.12 8.83
N GLU A 79 -30.16 5.66 9.19
CA GLU A 79 -30.50 5.94 10.60
C GLU A 79 -30.59 4.66 11.48
N GLN A 80 -30.62 3.48 10.84
CA GLN A 80 -30.76 2.17 11.49
C GLN A 80 -29.49 1.33 11.37
N GLU A 81 -28.33 1.96 11.15
CA GLU A 81 -27.03 1.29 11.05
C GLU A 81 -26.77 0.36 12.24
N LYS A 82 -26.59 -0.93 11.95
CA LYS A 82 -26.26 -1.96 12.94
C LYS A 82 -24.79 -1.81 13.42
N PRO A 83 -24.44 -2.31 14.61
CA PRO A 83 -23.06 -2.30 15.07
C PRO A 83 -22.18 -3.25 14.25
N CYS A 84 -20.88 -2.94 14.21
CA CYS A 84 -19.90 -3.82 13.56
C CYS A 84 -19.90 -5.19 14.25
N PRO A 85 -20.04 -6.30 13.51
CA PRO A 85 -20.06 -7.63 14.10
C PRO A 85 -18.69 -8.00 14.69
N GLU A 86 -18.72 -8.70 15.82
CA GLU A 86 -17.52 -9.16 16.52
C GLU A 86 -17.15 -10.60 16.10
N LYS A 87 -15.87 -10.95 16.26
CA LYS A 87 -15.34 -12.30 15.98
C LYS A 87 -15.53 -13.21 17.18
#